data_AF-A0A813HKK3-F1
#
_entry.id   AF-A0A813HKK3-F1
#
_cell.length_a   1.000
_cell.length_b   1.000
_cell.length_c   1.000
_cell.angle_alpha   90.00
_cell.angle_beta   90.00
_cell.angle_gamma   90.00
#
_symmetry.space_group_name_H-M   'P 1'
#
loop_
_entity.id
_entity.type
_entity.pdbx_description
1 polymer ?
#
loop_
_entity_poly.entity_id
_entity_poly.type
_entity_poly.pdbx_seq_one_letter_code
_entity_poly.pdbx_strand_id
1 'polypeptide(L)'
;SGTKLPEDGSFCFDFVAPRTLGKVDEKSRTSDFALHFIAKVVKDSPCNFRDKLAALRFVAHQLVLVPEQLRALLLLFPRGPAAPSPRAEAFVLLYSRTLYHSEVISPQLLYDPLLFSEGDCNQIRHSLGWIHSCDLLNLHSEESNGGNRLGPFNMEAYDGWLIVKLMIAIGQAEKSLGAFNNSSWSDKNGFVIPASWVPDPPRQGEFSTTFKTRTEDVNLEKRKELAARYLGWTFR
;
A
#
# COMPACT_ATOMS: atom_id res chain seq x y z
N SER A 1 -1.50 -24.60 -19.76
CA SER A 1 -2.37 -24.07 -20.84
C SER A 1 -1.85 -22.70 -21.21
N GLY A 2 -1.44 -22.49 -22.46
CA GLY A 2 -0.98 -21.18 -22.92
C GLY A 2 -2.20 -20.27 -23.10
N THR A 3 -2.27 -19.18 -22.33
CA THR A 3 -3.28 -18.14 -22.52
C THR A 3 -3.00 -17.49 -23.87
N LYS A 4 -3.81 -17.83 -24.89
CA LYS A 4 -3.78 -17.11 -26.17
C LYS A 4 -4.30 -15.70 -25.91
N LEU A 5 -3.51 -14.69 -26.25
CA LEU A 5 -3.97 -13.31 -26.32
C LEU A 5 -5.11 -13.24 -27.35
N PRO A 6 -6.15 -12.41 -27.11
CA PRO A 6 -7.21 -12.21 -28.10
C PRO A 6 -6.63 -11.65 -29.41
N GLU A 7 -7.17 -12.10 -30.55
CA GLU A 7 -6.73 -11.65 -31.88
C GLU A 7 -7.03 -10.16 -32.11
N ASP A 8 -8.09 -9.66 -31.48
CA ASP A 8 -8.50 -8.25 -31.49
C ASP A 8 -8.63 -7.71 -30.05
N GLY A 9 -7.99 -6.57 -29.79
CA GLY A 9 -8.07 -5.85 -28.51
C GLY A 9 -6.91 -4.89 -28.31
N SER A 10 -7.12 -3.82 -27.55
CA SER A 10 -6.02 -2.95 -27.10
C SER A 10 -5.58 -3.34 -25.69
N PHE A 11 -4.29 -3.59 -25.53
CA PHE A 11 -3.68 -3.72 -24.20
C PHE A 11 -3.19 -2.33 -23.77
N CYS A 12 -3.83 -1.76 -22.77
CA CYS A 12 -3.26 -0.61 -22.06
C CYS A 12 -2.42 -1.16 -20.91
N PHE A 13 -1.09 -1.07 -21.04
CA PHE A 13 -0.23 -1.19 -19.87
C PHE A 13 -0.23 0.16 -19.18
N ASP A 14 -0.85 0.24 -18.00
CA ASP A 14 -0.55 1.31 -17.04
C ASP A 14 0.85 1.02 -16.46
N PHE A 15 1.86 1.10 -17.32
CA PHE A 15 3.25 0.95 -16.92
C PHE A 15 3.62 2.17 -16.08
N VAL A 16 3.50 2.02 -14.77
CA VAL A 16 4.16 2.91 -13.83
C VAL A 16 5.62 2.51 -13.86
N ALA A 17 6.47 3.35 -14.47
CA ALA A 17 7.91 3.11 -14.49
C ALA A 17 8.37 2.77 -13.06
N PRO A 18 9.15 1.68 -12.87
CA PRO A 18 9.65 1.34 -11.55
C PRO A 18 10.30 2.58 -10.98
N ARG A 19 9.78 3.05 -9.84
CA ARG A 19 10.15 4.34 -9.24
C ARG A 19 11.66 4.38 -9.20
N THR A 20 12.26 5.17 -10.09
CA THR A 20 13.71 5.20 -10.20
C THR A 20 14.22 5.63 -8.84
N LEU A 21 15.05 4.80 -8.22
CA LEU A 21 15.79 5.04 -6.97
C LEU A 21 16.78 6.23 -7.10
N GLY A 22 16.53 7.15 -8.02
CA GLY A 22 17.18 8.45 -8.01
C GLY A 22 16.85 9.13 -6.70
N LYS A 23 17.82 9.89 -6.18
CA LYS A 23 17.62 10.71 -4.98
C LYS A 23 16.39 11.57 -5.23
N VAL A 24 15.30 11.25 -4.55
CA VAL A 24 14.12 12.09 -4.50
C VAL A 24 14.58 13.41 -3.91
N ASP A 25 14.64 14.45 -4.73
CA ASP A 25 14.96 15.79 -4.26
C ASP A 25 13.66 16.40 -3.72
N GLU A 26 13.66 16.84 -2.46
CA GLU A 26 12.55 17.61 -1.89
C GLU A 26 12.20 18.83 -2.74
N LYS A 27 13.14 19.34 -3.56
CA LYS A 27 12.87 20.41 -4.53
C LYS A 27 11.90 20.02 -5.64
N SER A 28 11.70 18.73 -5.89
CA SER A 28 10.71 18.23 -6.86
C SER A 28 9.28 18.22 -6.33
N ARG A 29 9.09 18.42 -5.02
CA ARG A 29 7.77 18.54 -4.37
C ARG A 29 6.90 19.60 -5.06
N THR A 30 5.64 19.27 -5.28
CA THR A 30 4.61 20.23 -5.70
C THR A 30 4.57 21.38 -4.71
N SER A 31 4.72 22.63 -5.17
CA SER A 31 4.67 23.79 -4.29
C SER A 31 3.31 23.94 -3.63
N ASP A 32 3.27 24.44 -2.39
CA ASP A 32 2.01 24.64 -1.66
C ASP A 32 1.07 25.62 -2.38
N PHE A 33 1.64 26.59 -3.12
CA PHE A 33 0.86 27.49 -3.98
C PHE A 33 0.14 26.73 -5.09
N ALA A 34 0.84 25.85 -5.82
CA ALA A 34 0.23 25.04 -6.87
C ALA A 34 -0.83 24.09 -6.30
N LEU A 35 -0.54 23.46 -5.16
CA LEU A 35 -1.47 22.59 -4.46
C LEU A 35 -2.74 23.33 -4.03
N HIS A 36 -2.59 24.52 -3.46
CA HIS A 36 -3.71 25.37 -3.06
C HIS A 36 -4.59 25.74 -4.26
N PHE A 37 -3.99 26.08 -5.39
CA PHE A 37 -4.72 26.38 -6.62
C PHE A 37 -5.52 25.17 -7.12
N ILE A 38 -4.89 23.98 -7.19
CA ILE A 38 -5.57 22.73 -7.55
C ILE A 38 -6.73 22.45 -6.59
N ALA A 39 -6.48 22.55 -5.28
CA ALA A 39 -7.48 22.29 -4.26
C ALA A 39 -8.69 23.23 -4.39
N LYS A 40 -8.42 24.52 -4.64
CA LYS A 40 -9.46 25.52 -4.89
C LYS A 40 -10.27 25.17 -6.14
N VAL A 41 -9.64 24.85 -7.27
CA VAL A 41 -10.33 24.48 -8.51
C VAL A 41 -11.20 23.24 -8.32
N VAL A 42 -10.69 22.20 -7.64
CA VAL A 42 -11.44 20.97 -7.35
C VAL A 42 -12.63 21.26 -6.43
N LYS A 43 -12.43 22.11 -5.40
CA LYS A 43 -13.48 22.46 -4.44
C LYS A 43 -14.59 23.30 -5.08
N ASP A 44 -14.21 24.35 -5.81
CA ASP A 44 -15.13 25.35 -6.38
C ASP A 44 -15.82 24.86 -7.66
N SER A 45 -15.30 23.80 -8.30
CA SER A 45 -15.90 23.24 -9.51
C SER A 45 -17.32 22.69 -9.25
N PRO A 46 -18.31 23.03 -10.11
CA PRO A 46 -19.68 22.54 -10.00
C PRO A 46 -19.85 21.10 -10.50
N CYS A 47 -18.80 20.50 -11.07
CA CYS A 47 -18.87 19.15 -11.64
C CYS A 47 -19.05 18.08 -10.54
N ASN A 48 -19.50 16.90 -10.93
CA ASN A 48 -19.55 15.77 -10.00
C ASN A 48 -18.12 15.27 -9.68
N PHE A 49 -17.99 14.40 -8.67
CA PHE A 49 -16.66 13.92 -8.24
C PHE A 49 -15.93 13.10 -9.32
N ARG A 50 -16.65 12.42 -10.23
CA ARG A 50 -16.03 11.61 -11.29
C ARG A 50 -15.33 12.51 -12.30
N ASP A 51 -15.99 13.61 -12.69
CA ASP A 51 -15.40 14.60 -13.59
C ASP A 51 -14.21 15.29 -12.92
N LYS A 52 -14.29 15.59 -11.62
CA LYS A 52 -13.17 16.12 -10.82
C LYS A 52 -11.98 15.16 -10.79
N LEU A 53 -12.23 13.86 -10.56
CA LEU A 53 -11.18 12.83 -10.59
C LEU A 53 -10.58 12.66 -11.99
N ALA A 54 -11.40 12.70 -13.04
CA ALA A 54 -10.94 12.65 -14.42
C ALA A 54 -10.04 13.85 -14.74
N ALA A 55 -10.44 15.06 -14.37
CA ALA A 55 -9.63 16.27 -14.50
C ALA A 55 -8.31 16.18 -13.72
N LEU A 56 -8.35 15.71 -12.46
CA LEU A 56 -7.16 15.50 -11.64
C LEU A 56 -6.21 14.49 -12.29
N ARG A 57 -6.74 13.42 -12.89
CA ARG A 57 -5.94 12.40 -13.59
C ARG A 57 -5.12 12.99 -14.74
N PHE A 58 -5.65 13.97 -15.47
CA PHE A 58 -4.91 14.65 -16.54
C PHE A 58 -3.67 15.40 -16.05
N VAL A 59 -3.69 15.92 -14.82
CA VAL A 59 -2.56 16.69 -14.24
C VAL A 59 -1.75 15.91 -13.21
N ALA A 60 -2.22 14.74 -12.77
CA ALA A 60 -1.59 13.95 -11.71
C ALA A 60 -0.13 13.60 -12.00
N HIS A 61 0.22 13.40 -13.27
CA HIS A 61 1.60 13.09 -13.69
C HIS A 61 2.60 14.22 -13.40
N GLN A 62 2.13 15.44 -13.17
CA GLN A 62 2.96 16.61 -12.83
C GLN A 62 3.13 16.80 -11.33
N LEU A 63 2.47 15.97 -10.52
CA LEU A 63 2.48 16.10 -9.07
C LEU A 63 3.55 15.22 -8.43
N VAL A 64 4.18 15.77 -7.39
CA VAL A 64 5.02 15.05 -6.44
C VAL A 64 4.59 15.50 -5.04
N LEU A 65 3.92 14.62 -4.30
CA LEU A 65 3.19 14.95 -3.08
C LEU A 65 3.91 14.38 -1.86
N VAL A 66 4.10 15.20 -0.83
CA VAL A 66 4.40 14.67 0.52
C VAL A 66 3.09 14.18 1.19
N PRO A 67 3.16 13.33 2.24
CA PRO A 67 1.97 12.78 2.90
C PRO A 67 0.91 13.81 3.30
N GLU A 68 1.31 14.97 3.83
CA GLU A 68 0.39 16.03 4.24
C GLU A 68 -0.36 16.64 3.06
N GLN A 69 0.32 16.80 1.92
CA GLN A 69 -0.28 17.32 0.69
C GLN A 69 -1.25 16.31 0.08
N LEU A 70 -0.90 15.01 0.08
CA LEU A 70 -1.81 13.95 -0.30
C LEU A 70 -3.08 13.98 0.57
N ARG A 71 -2.92 14.03 1.91
CA ARG A 71 -4.03 14.12 2.86
C ARG A 71 -4.94 15.30 2.56
N ALA A 72 -4.38 16.48 2.31
CA ALA A 72 -5.15 17.67 1.96
C ALA A 72 -6.00 17.49 0.70
N LEU A 73 -5.45 16.86 -0.36
CA LEU A 73 -6.20 16.56 -1.59
C LEU A 73 -7.29 15.51 -1.36
N LEU A 74 -7.02 14.45 -0.59
CA LEU A 74 -7.99 13.40 -0.29
C LEU A 74 -9.23 13.94 0.43
N LEU A 75 -9.05 14.93 1.31
CA LEU A 75 -10.14 15.58 2.03
C LEU A 75 -11.09 16.38 1.13
N LEU A 76 -10.69 16.71 -0.11
CA LEU A 76 -11.56 17.35 -1.10
C LEU A 76 -12.61 16.40 -1.68
N PHE A 77 -12.35 15.08 -1.58
CA PHE A 77 -13.26 14.06 -2.07
C PHE A 77 -14.14 13.55 -0.92
N PRO A 78 -15.45 13.40 -1.14
CA PRO A 78 -16.36 12.94 -0.10
C PRO A 78 -16.02 11.51 0.30
N ARG A 79 -16.15 11.23 1.59
CA ARG A 79 -16.25 9.86 2.09
C ARG A 79 -17.65 9.36 1.74
N GLY A 80 -17.77 8.14 1.24
CA GLY A 80 -19.07 7.57 0.92
C GLY A 80 -19.07 6.06 0.97
N PRO A 81 -20.22 5.43 1.27
CA PRO A 81 -20.39 3.99 1.20
C PRO A 81 -20.47 3.49 -0.26
N ALA A 82 -20.54 4.41 -1.23
CA ALA A 82 -20.57 4.06 -2.64
C ALA A 82 -19.27 3.35 -3.01
N ALA A 83 -19.40 2.18 -3.63
CA ALA A 83 -18.29 1.49 -4.28
C ALA A 83 -18.35 1.80 -5.78
N PRO A 84 -17.29 2.36 -6.40
CA PRO A 84 -16.03 2.80 -5.78
C PRO A 84 -16.16 4.11 -4.98
N SER A 85 -15.42 4.19 -3.87
CA SER A 85 -15.37 5.39 -3.04
C SER A 85 -14.53 6.49 -3.73
N PRO A 86 -15.06 7.72 -3.87
CA PRO A 86 -14.34 8.81 -4.55
C PRO A 86 -12.97 9.10 -3.94
N ARG A 87 -12.87 9.00 -2.61
CA ARG A 87 -11.63 9.23 -1.88
C ARG A 87 -10.64 8.07 -2.06
N ALA A 88 -11.12 6.83 -2.06
CA ALA A 88 -10.28 5.67 -2.36
C ALA A 88 -9.73 5.73 -3.79
N GLU A 89 -10.54 6.11 -4.77
CA GLU A 89 -10.08 6.34 -6.14
C GLU A 89 -9.03 7.45 -6.24
N ALA A 90 -9.24 8.57 -5.53
CA ALA A 90 -8.26 9.65 -5.46
C ALA A 90 -6.92 9.16 -4.88
N PHE A 91 -6.95 8.33 -3.84
CA PHE A 91 -5.75 7.72 -3.26
C PHE A 91 -5.02 6.86 -4.28
N VAL A 92 -5.72 5.93 -4.93
CA VAL A 92 -5.14 5.03 -5.94
C VAL A 92 -4.50 5.84 -7.07
N LEU A 93 -5.19 6.87 -7.56
CA LEU A 93 -4.69 7.77 -8.60
C LEU A 93 -3.39 8.48 -8.19
N LEU A 94 -3.34 9.01 -6.96
CA LEU A 94 -2.26 9.84 -6.47
C LEU A 94 -1.11 9.05 -5.81
N TYR A 95 -1.30 7.77 -5.46
CA TYR A 95 -0.29 6.96 -4.78
C TYR A 95 1.04 6.90 -5.54
N SER A 96 1.01 6.79 -6.87
CA SER A 96 2.22 6.81 -7.71
C SER A 96 2.99 8.14 -7.67
N ARG A 97 2.36 9.19 -7.15
CA ARG A 97 2.85 10.58 -7.10
C ARG A 97 3.33 10.99 -5.71
N THR A 98 3.41 10.06 -4.76
CA THR A 98 3.80 10.37 -3.38
C THR A 98 5.28 10.13 -3.10
N LEU A 99 5.79 10.92 -2.16
CA LEU A 99 7.03 10.71 -1.42
C LEU A 99 6.74 10.03 -0.08
N TYR A 100 7.78 9.46 0.54
CA TYR A 100 7.76 8.91 1.88
C TYR A 100 6.68 7.84 2.12
N HIS A 101 6.76 6.75 1.36
CA HIS A 101 5.81 5.63 1.41
C HIS A 101 5.57 5.07 2.80
N SER A 102 6.60 5.12 3.66
CA SER A 102 6.48 4.73 5.06
C SER A 102 5.39 5.48 5.83
N GLU A 103 5.08 6.71 5.43
CA GLU A 103 4.02 7.52 6.04
C GLU A 103 2.72 7.48 5.24
N VAL A 104 2.79 7.25 3.93
CA VAL A 104 1.58 7.08 3.10
C VAL A 104 0.88 5.77 3.44
N ILE A 105 1.64 4.69 3.65
CA ILE A 105 1.17 3.35 3.99
C ILE A 105 1.34 3.14 5.50
N SER A 106 0.52 3.84 6.28
CA SER A 106 0.64 3.93 7.73
C SER A 106 -0.71 4.27 8.41
N PRO A 107 -0.80 4.16 9.76
CA PRO A 107 -1.91 4.69 10.55
C PRO A 107 -2.17 6.19 10.34
N GLN A 108 -1.16 6.97 9.95
CA GLN A 108 -1.30 8.41 9.76
C GLN A 108 -2.05 8.78 8.47
N LEU A 109 -2.17 7.86 7.49
CA LEU A 109 -2.78 8.15 6.20
C LEU A 109 -3.66 7.03 5.65
N LEU A 110 -3.09 5.93 5.11
CA LEU A 110 -3.92 4.86 4.53
C LEU A 110 -4.87 4.23 5.56
N TYR A 111 -4.41 4.05 6.79
CA TYR A 111 -5.20 3.42 7.86
C TYR A 111 -5.83 4.43 8.82
N ASP A 112 -5.82 5.73 8.48
CA ASP A 112 -6.47 6.77 9.30
C ASP A 112 -8.01 6.66 9.18
N PRO A 113 -8.75 6.35 10.27
CA PRO A 113 -10.20 6.17 10.24
C PRO A 113 -10.98 7.46 9.91
N LEU A 114 -10.34 8.63 9.96
CA LEU A 114 -10.92 9.90 9.51
C LEU A 114 -10.89 10.03 7.99
N LEU A 115 -9.86 9.46 7.35
CA LEU A 115 -9.72 9.46 5.89
C LEU A 115 -10.50 8.31 5.26
N PHE A 116 -10.30 7.10 5.76
CA PHE A 116 -10.77 5.87 5.13
C PHE A 116 -11.56 5.00 6.09
N SER A 117 -12.63 4.39 5.59
CA SER A 117 -13.27 3.24 6.22
C SER A 117 -12.49 1.95 5.92
N GLU A 118 -12.78 0.87 6.65
CA GLU A 118 -12.21 -0.45 6.34
C GLU A 118 -12.53 -0.89 4.89
N GLY A 119 -13.74 -0.60 4.40
CA GLY A 119 -14.14 -0.85 3.02
C GLY A 119 -13.28 -0.08 2.00
N ASP A 120 -12.95 1.18 2.29
CA ASP A 120 -12.03 1.98 1.46
C ASP A 120 -10.63 1.36 1.44
N CYS A 121 -10.09 0.97 2.60
CA CYS A 121 -8.78 0.33 2.70
C CYS A 121 -8.72 -0.98 1.89
N ASN A 122 -9.79 -1.79 1.96
CA ASN A 122 -9.91 -3.02 1.16
C ASN A 122 -10.00 -2.71 -0.34
N GLN A 123 -10.72 -1.68 -0.75
CA GLN A 123 -10.78 -1.24 -2.15
C GLN A 123 -9.41 -0.76 -2.66
N ILE A 124 -8.71 0.05 -1.87
CA ILE A 124 -7.36 0.54 -2.19
C ILE A 124 -6.41 -0.64 -2.32
N ARG A 125 -6.44 -1.58 -1.36
CA ARG A 125 -5.64 -2.81 -1.40
C ARG A 125 -5.93 -3.68 -2.61
N HIS A 126 -7.20 -3.85 -2.98
CA HIS A 126 -7.58 -4.60 -4.18
C HIS A 126 -7.03 -3.91 -5.45
N SER A 127 -7.02 -2.58 -5.48
CA SER A 127 -6.55 -1.81 -6.65
C SER A 127 -5.03 -1.72 -6.77
N LEU A 128 -4.31 -1.62 -5.65
CA LEU A 128 -2.86 -1.44 -5.61
C LEU A 128 -2.09 -2.75 -5.32
N GLY A 129 -2.75 -3.79 -4.85
CA GLY A 129 -2.12 -5.02 -4.37
C GLY A 129 -1.46 -4.89 -2.99
N TRP A 130 -0.95 -6.00 -2.47
CA TRP A 130 -0.35 -6.06 -1.13
C TRP A 130 1.00 -5.35 -1.03
N ILE A 131 1.82 -5.37 -2.10
CA ILE A 131 3.12 -4.69 -2.18
C ILE A 131 3.01 -3.18 -1.89
N HIS A 132 1.88 -2.58 -2.21
CA HIS A 132 1.65 -1.13 -2.11
C HIS A 132 0.71 -0.73 -0.99
N SER A 133 0.19 -1.68 -0.22
CA SER A 133 -0.79 -1.42 0.84
C SER A 133 -0.43 -2.07 2.17
N CYS A 134 0.50 -3.03 2.22
CA CYS A 134 0.99 -3.62 3.46
C CYS A 134 1.95 -2.65 4.17
N ASP A 135 1.59 -2.25 5.39
CA ASP A 135 2.46 -1.44 6.25
C ASP A 135 3.50 -2.33 6.95
N LEU A 136 4.66 -2.46 6.30
CA LEU A 136 5.78 -3.24 6.83
C LEU A 136 6.39 -2.64 8.10
N LEU A 137 6.30 -1.31 8.29
CA LEU A 137 6.90 -0.67 9.46
C LEU A 137 6.07 -0.93 10.71
N ASN A 138 4.75 -0.97 10.58
CA ASN A 138 3.83 -1.21 11.69
C ASN A 138 3.12 -2.57 11.62
N LEU A 139 3.80 -3.63 11.12
CA LEU A 139 3.25 -4.99 11.09
C LEU A 139 2.68 -5.47 12.43
N HIS A 140 3.21 -4.97 13.55
CA HIS A 140 2.78 -5.38 14.88
C HIS A 140 1.58 -4.57 15.41
N SER A 141 1.24 -3.45 14.76
CA SER A 141 0.25 -2.48 15.25
C SER A 141 -1.16 -2.85 14.82
N GLU A 142 -2.10 -2.83 15.76
CA GLU A 142 -3.54 -3.01 15.48
C GLU A 142 -4.15 -1.80 14.75
N GLU A 143 -3.50 -0.64 14.78
CA GLU A 143 -3.93 0.55 14.04
C GLU A 143 -3.60 0.47 12.55
N SER A 144 -2.84 -0.56 12.13
CA SER A 144 -2.42 -0.75 10.76
C SER A 144 -2.89 -2.09 10.21
N ASN A 145 -2.77 -2.26 8.89
CA ASN A 145 -3.08 -3.50 8.19
C ASN A 145 -4.49 -4.07 8.47
N GLY A 146 -5.46 -3.21 8.80
CA GLY A 146 -6.82 -3.62 9.13
C GLY A 146 -6.92 -4.42 10.43
N GLY A 147 -6.30 -3.95 11.51
CA GLY A 147 -6.35 -4.65 12.81
C GLY A 147 -5.25 -5.70 12.98
N ASN A 148 -4.09 -5.54 12.32
CA ASN A 148 -3.00 -6.50 12.36
C ASN A 148 -3.42 -7.94 11.93
N ARG A 149 -4.40 -8.04 11.03
CA ARG A 149 -4.76 -9.32 10.41
C ARG A 149 -4.29 -9.30 8.96
N LEU A 150 -3.21 -10.01 8.72
CA LEU A 150 -2.50 -10.03 7.46
C LEU A 150 -2.98 -11.21 6.61
N GLY A 151 -3.27 -10.94 5.34
CA GLY A 151 -3.84 -11.89 4.41
C GLY A 151 -5.37 -11.85 4.35
N PRO A 152 -5.99 -12.80 3.62
CA PRO A 152 -5.33 -13.89 2.92
C PRO A 152 -4.37 -13.43 1.81
N PHE A 153 -3.17 -14.01 1.79
CA PHE A 153 -2.17 -13.83 0.75
C PHE A 153 -2.25 -15.01 -0.22
N ASN A 154 -2.60 -14.73 -1.48
CA ASN A 154 -2.40 -15.69 -2.55
C ASN A 154 -0.90 -15.83 -2.84
N MET A 155 -0.35 -17.01 -2.56
CA MET A 155 1.09 -17.27 -2.69
C MET A 155 1.54 -17.54 -4.13
N GLU A 156 0.59 -17.76 -5.04
CA GLU A 156 0.86 -17.82 -6.48
C GLU A 156 1.08 -16.41 -7.05
N ALA A 157 0.41 -15.42 -6.47
CA ALA A 157 0.62 -14.02 -6.82
C ALA A 157 1.96 -13.54 -6.22
N TYR A 158 2.76 -12.86 -7.05
CA TYR A 158 4.08 -12.37 -6.63
C TYR A 158 3.99 -11.40 -5.45
N ASP A 159 2.91 -10.60 -5.36
CA ASP A 159 2.72 -9.61 -4.31
C ASP A 159 2.50 -10.24 -2.93
N GLY A 160 1.57 -11.18 -2.82
CA GLY A 160 1.31 -11.92 -1.58
C GLY A 160 2.54 -12.70 -1.14
N TRP A 161 3.16 -13.45 -2.07
CA TRP A 161 4.40 -14.18 -1.80
C TRP A 161 5.53 -13.28 -1.28
N LEU A 162 5.74 -12.12 -1.91
CA LEU A 162 6.80 -11.20 -1.52
C LEU A 162 6.54 -10.64 -0.11
N ILE A 163 5.31 -10.23 0.21
CA ILE A 163 4.98 -9.73 1.55
C ILE A 163 5.24 -10.79 2.61
N VAL A 164 4.82 -12.04 2.39
CA VAL A 164 5.09 -13.15 3.33
C VAL A 164 6.59 -13.37 3.50
N LYS A 165 7.35 -13.36 2.41
CA LYS A 165 8.82 -13.46 2.46
C LYS A 165 9.45 -12.35 3.32
N LEU A 166 8.99 -11.11 3.16
CA LEU A 166 9.49 -9.97 3.95
C LEU A 166 9.11 -10.09 5.42
N MET A 167 7.89 -10.53 5.74
CA MET A 167 7.45 -10.76 7.11
C MET A 167 8.33 -11.82 7.81
N ILE A 168 8.66 -12.93 7.12
CA ILE A 168 9.55 -13.96 7.66
C ILE A 168 10.93 -13.40 7.95
N ALA A 169 11.50 -12.63 7.02
CA ALA A 169 12.80 -11.98 7.22
C ALA A 169 12.80 -11.00 8.41
N ILE A 170 11.71 -10.24 8.59
CA ILE A 170 11.53 -9.35 9.75
C ILE A 170 11.44 -10.16 11.05
N GLY A 171 10.59 -11.19 11.09
CA GLY A 171 10.45 -12.05 12.28
C GLY A 171 11.75 -12.70 12.71
N GLN A 172 12.60 -13.12 11.76
CA GLN A 172 13.94 -13.64 12.07
C GLN A 172 14.87 -12.58 12.69
N ALA A 173 14.82 -11.36 12.18
CA ALA A 173 15.68 -10.27 12.65
C ALA A 173 15.27 -9.72 14.03
N GLU A 174 13.97 -9.74 14.34
CA GLU A 174 13.42 -9.23 15.60
C GLU A 174 13.53 -10.24 16.76
N LYS A 175 13.97 -11.49 16.47
CA LYS A 175 14.12 -12.57 17.46
C LYS A 175 12.87 -12.82 18.32
N SER A 176 11.70 -12.36 17.84
CA SER A 176 10.42 -12.52 18.52
C SER A 176 9.99 -13.98 18.38
N LEU A 177 10.09 -14.73 19.48
CA LEU A 177 9.55 -16.10 19.55
C LEU A 177 8.04 -16.02 19.33
N GLY A 178 7.54 -16.67 18.28
CA GLY A 178 6.11 -16.64 17.96
C GLY A 178 5.66 -15.34 17.28
N ALA A 179 6.50 -14.74 16.43
CA ALA A 179 6.11 -13.56 15.66
C ALA A 179 4.84 -13.75 14.82
N PHE A 180 4.48 -14.98 14.49
CA PHE A 180 3.32 -15.35 13.68
C PHE A 180 2.29 -16.07 14.55
N ASN A 181 1.18 -15.37 14.85
CA ASN A 181 0.08 -15.90 15.64
C ASN A 181 -1.16 -16.13 14.78
N ASN A 182 -2.01 -17.08 15.19
CA ASN A 182 -3.25 -17.42 14.50
C ASN A 182 -3.06 -17.68 12.98
N SER A 183 -1.90 -18.22 12.62
CA SER A 183 -1.57 -18.40 11.21
C SER A 183 -2.38 -19.53 10.59
N SER A 184 -2.72 -19.39 9.33
CA SER A 184 -3.35 -20.43 8.53
C SER A 184 -2.63 -20.63 7.19
N TRP A 185 -2.72 -21.85 6.66
CA TRP A 185 -2.19 -22.23 5.35
C TRP A 185 -3.13 -23.20 4.63
N SER A 186 -3.70 -22.82 3.48
CA SER A 186 -4.56 -23.68 2.65
C SER A 186 -5.53 -24.54 3.49
N ASP A 187 -6.44 -23.87 4.20
CA ASP A 187 -7.46 -24.43 5.11
C ASP A 187 -6.96 -25.02 6.44
N LYS A 188 -5.64 -25.07 6.67
CA LYS A 188 -5.07 -25.53 7.96
C LYS A 188 -4.92 -24.37 8.92
N ASN A 189 -5.63 -24.42 10.04
CA ASN A 189 -5.49 -23.46 11.15
C ASN A 189 -4.34 -23.86 12.10
N GLY A 190 -3.78 -22.88 12.81
CA GLY A 190 -2.68 -23.11 13.75
C GLY A 190 -1.36 -23.48 13.07
N PHE A 191 -1.15 -22.98 11.85
CA PHE A 191 0.01 -23.30 11.05
C PHE A 191 1.30 -22.69 11.64
N VAL A 192 2.33 -23.50 11.83
CA VAL A 192 3.65 -23.04 12.24
C VAL A 192 4.53 -22.92 11.00
N ILE A 193 5.13 -21.75 10.76
CA ILE A 193 6.00 -21.52 9.62
C ILE A 193 7.23 -22.45 9.70
N PRO A 194 7.45 -23.35 8.72
CA PRO A 194 8.61 -24.24 8.72
C PRO A 194 9.91 -23.48 8.47
N ALA A 195 11.02 -23.97 9.03
CA ALA A 195 12.36 -23.43 8.77
C ALA A 195 12.74 -23.46 7.28
N SER A 196 12.16 -24.39 6.50
CA SER A 196 12.39 -24.52 5.06
C SER A 196 11.80 -23.39 4.20
N TRP A 197 10.95 -22.52 4.77
CA TRP A 197 10.44 -21.33 4.08
C TRP A 197 11.46 -20.20 3.99
N VAL A 198 12.66 -20.40 4.56
CA VAL A 198 13.74 -19.42 4.53
C VAL A 198 14.79 -19.89 3.52
N PRO A 199 15.22 -19.03 2.58
CA PRO A 199 14.82 -17.63 2.40
C PRO A 199 13.55 -17.44 1.56
N ASP A 200 13.01 -18.50 0.96
CA ASP A 200 11.93 -18.44 -0.02
C ASP A 200 10.73 -19.30 0.41
N PRO A 201 9.59 -18.69 0.77
CA PRO A 201 8.38 -19.46 1.08
C PRO A 201 7.81 -20.12 -0.19
N PRO A 202 6.97 -21.15 -0.05
CA PRO A 202 6.28 -21.80 -1.15
C PRO A 202 5.44 -20.81 -1.98
N ARG A 203 5.27 -21.14 -3.26
CA ARG A 203 4.61 -20.31 -4.30
C ARG A 203 3.16 -20.73 -4.59
N GLN A 204 2.55 -21.52 -3.74
CA GLN A 204 1.22 -22.08 -3.94
C GLN A 204 0.45 -22.01 -2.64
N GLY A 205 -0.88 -21.94 -2.71
CA GLY A 205 -1.74 -21.89 -1.53
C GLY A 205 -2.02 -20.48 -1.03
N GLU A 206 -2.66 -20.42 0.13
CA GLU A 206 -3.11 -19.17 0.75
C GLU A 206 -2.58 -19.10 2.18
N PHE A 207 -1.98 -17.97 2.55
CA PHE A 207 -1.43 -17.74 3.88
C PHE A 207 -2.14 -16.58 4.57
N SER A 208 -2.44 -16.71 5.86
CA SER A 208 -2.88 -15.57 6.69
C SER A 208 -2.27 -15.67 8.08
N THR A 209 -2.13 -14.55 8.79
CA THR A 209 -1.53 -14.51 10.12
C THR A 209 -1.82 -13.19 10.84
N THR A 210 -1.56 -13.14 12.14
CA THR A 210 -1.40 -11.92 12.92
C THR A 210 0.07 -11.80 13.33
N PHE A 211 0.72 -10.70 12.96
CA PHE A 211 2.14 -10.51 13.27
C PHE A 211 2.30 -9.86 14.65
N LYS A 212 2.86 -10.56 15.63
CA LYS A 212 3.08 -10.01 16.97
C LYS A 212 4.56 -9.84 17.24
N THR A 213 4.92 -8.68 17.78
CA THR A 213 6.28 -8.41 18.25
C THR A 213 6.14 -7.42 19.38
N ARG A 214 6.95 -7.59 20.43
CA ARG A 214 6.99 -6.62 21.52
C ARG A 214 7.64 -5.34 21.03
N THR A 215 7.18 -4.19 21.50
CA THR A 215 7.67 -2.89 21.00
C THR A 215 9.18 -2.76 21.13
N GLU A 216 9.78 -3.31 22.20
CA GLU A 216 11.23 -3.31 22.41
C GLU A 216 12.03 -4.20 21.45
N ASP A 217 11.37 -5.19 20.83
CA ASP A 217 11.99 -6.11 19.88
C ASP A 217 11.88 -5.62 18.42
N VAL A 218 11.12 -4.54 18.17
CA VAL A 218 10.91 -4.00 16.82
C VAL A 218 12.22 -3.50 16.24
N ASN A 219 12.63 -4.06 15.11
CA ASN A 219 13.84 -3.66 14.38
C ASN A 219 13.47 -2.77 13.20
N LEU A 220 13.19 -1.49 13.48
CA LEU A 220 12.77 -0.52 12.47
C LEU A 220 13.78 -0.37 11.33
N GLU A 221 15.08 -0.38 11.63
CA GLU A 221 16.12 -0.25 10.60
C GLU A 221 16.09 -1.42 9.62
N LYS A 222 15.89 -2.65 10.12
CA LYS A 222 15.74 -3.81 9.23
C LYS A 222 14.47 -3.73 8.39
N ARG A 223 13.35 -3.29 8.97
CA ARG A 223 12.08 -3.09 8.24
C ARG A 223 12.25 -2.07 7.12
N LYS A 224 12.90 -0.92 7.40
CA LYS A 224 13.22 0.11 6.40
C LYS A 224 14.13 -0.42 5.30
N GLU A 225 15.20 -1.14 5.64
CA GLU A 225 16.11 -1.77 4.67
C GLU A 225 15.35 -2.67 3.70
N LEU A 226 14.50 -3.56 4.22
CA LEU A 226 13.71 -4.49 3.43
C LEU A 226 12.67 -3.76 2.56
N ALA A 227 11.94 -2.78 3.12
CA ALA A 227 10.97 -2.00 2.38
C ALA A 227 11.63 -1.16 1.26
N ALA A 228 12.78 -0.53 1.52
CA ALA A 228 13.57 0.18 0.51
C ALA A 228 14.00 -0.76 -0.62
N ARG A 229 14.58 -1.91 -0.26
CA ARG A 229 15.18 -2.85 -1.21
C ARG A 229 14.15 -3.54 -2.08
N TYR A 230 13.03 -3.97 -1.52
CA TYR A 230 12.07 -4.84 -2.21
C TYR A 230 10.81 -4.11 -2.68
N LEU A 231 10.42 -3.02 -2.02
CA LEU A 231 9.22 -2.25 -2.36
C LEU A 231 9.52 -0.86 -2.93
N GLY A 232 10.79 -0.44 -2.95
CA GLY A 232 11.19 0.89 -3.42
C GLY A 232 10.66 2.01 -2.52
N TRP A 233 10.41 1.73 -1.25
CA TRP A 233 9.91 2.74 -0.30
C TRP A 233 10.95 3.81 -0.02
N THR A 234 10.47 5.02 0.18
CA THR A 234 11.25 6.18 0.62
C THR A 234 10.85 6.58 2.03
N PHE A 235 11.75 7.27 2.73
CA PHE A 235 11.64 7.65 4.15
C PHE A 235 12.13 9.10 4.32
N ARG A 236 11.61 9.82 5.32
CA ARG A 236 12.16 11.12 5.75
C ARG A 236 13.47 10.95 6.51
#